data_AF-A0A923APN9-F1
#
_entry.id   AF-A0A923APN9-F1
#
_cell.length_a   1.000
_cell.length_b   1.000
_cell.length_c   1.000
_cell.angle_alpha   90.00
_cell.angle_beta   90.00
_cell.angle_gamma   90.00
#
_symmetry.space_group_name_H-M   'P 1'
#
loop_
_entity.id
_entity.type
_entity.pdbx_description
1 polymer ?
#
loop_
_entity_poly.entity_id
_entity_poly.type
_entity_poly.pdbx_seq_one_letter_code
_entity_poly.pdbx_strand_id
1 'polypeptide(L)'
;MLLALPFLAPLPALAQDADPSNQLVEGYIACAMGAGDWNTTVPMLGLYGWTHEEDTEMGVVNFQPGLGEDTFAYMSLTPDYCHVESTSLGTARALELMGYLSLSGQVSLETTETDENSCTIVTLSNGVVAAITSGGNDPVCTSDQNSGVRFYFGEGQ
;
A
#
# COMPACT_ATOMS: atom_id res chain seq x y z
N MET A 1 11.37 -25.11 47.40
CA MET A 1 11.42 -23.79 46.74
C MET A 1 11.42 -24.04 45.24
N LEU A 2 10.23 -24.11 44.62
CA LEU A 2 10.10 -24.31 43.17
C LEU A 2 9.93 -22.93 42.52
N LEU A 3 10.88 -22.55 41.68
CA LEU A 3 10.82 -21.37 40.82
C LEU A 3 9.75 -21.60 39.74
N ALA A 4 8.68 -20.80 39.76
CA ALA A 4 7.74 -20.71 38.66
C ALA A 4 8.35 -19.82 37.56
N LEU A 5 8.70 -20.39 36.41
CA LEU A 5 8.97 -19.64 35.20
C LEU A 5 7.63 -19.09 34.66
N PRO A 6 7.48 -17.78 34.43
CA PRO A 6 6.36 -17.30 33.65
C PRO A 6 6.58 -17.73 32.20
N PHE A 7 5.72 -18.63 31.71
CA PHE A 7 5.52 -18.84 30.28
C PHE A 7 5.02 -17.52 29.70
N LEU A 8 5.92 -16.73 29.11
CA LEU A 8 5.55 -15.70 28.13
C LEU A 8 4.98 -16.46 26.94
N ALA A 9 3.65 -16.64 26.93
CA ALA A 9 2.97 -17.04 25.71
C ALA A 9 3.29 -15.96 24.66
N PRO A 10 3.85 -16.32 23.49
CA PRO A 10 3.95 -15.34 22.41
C PRO A 10 2.52 -14.84 22.17
N LEU A 11 2.34 -13.52 22.23
CA LEU A 11 1.15 -12.90 21.69
C LEU A 11 0.93 -13.51 20.30
N PRO A 12 -0.31 -13.89 19.93
CA PRO A 12 -0.55 -14.32 18.57
C PRO A 12 -0.12 -13.17 17.68
N ALA A 13 1.05 -13.31 17.04
CA ALA A 13 1.33 -12.56 15.84
C ALA A 13 0.13 -12.86 14.96
N LEU A 14 -0.64 -11.83 14.61
CA LEU A 14 -1.61 -11.96 13.53
C LEU A 14 -0.76 -12.45 12.36
N ALA A 15 -0.86 -13.73 12.04
CA ALA A 15 -0.11 -14.30 10.95
C ALA A 15 -0.59 -13.53 9.71
N GLN A 16 0.33 -12.78 9.09
CA GLN A 16 0.00 -12.03 7.89
C GLN A 16 -0.62 -12.97 6.87
N ASP A 17 -1.68 -12.52 6.20
CA ASP A 17 -2.27 -13.30 5.11
C ASP A 17 -1.40 -13.16 3.85
N ALA A 18 -1.13 -14.28 3.18
CA ALA A 18 -0.39 -14.30 1.93
C ALA A 18 -1.27 -13.94 0.72
N ASP A 19 -2.58 -13.75 0.90
CA ASP A 19 -3.50 -13.32 -0.16
C ASP A 19 -3.14 -11.89 -0.64
N PRO A 20 -2.79 -11.71 -1.93
CA PRO A 20 -2.39 -10.41 -2.46
C PRO A 20 -3.51 -9.37 -2.40
N SER A 21 -4.80 -9.76 -2.35
CA SER A 21 -5.90 -8.81 -2.15
C SER A 21 -5.82 -8.16 -0.77
N ASN A 22 -5.52 -8.95 0.27
CA ASN A 22 -5.42 -8.44 1.64
C ASN A 22 -4.18 -7.55 1.78
N GLN A 23 -3.07 -7.97 1.20
CA GLN A 23 -1.83 -7.19 1.20
C GLN A 23 -1.95 -5.86 0.44
N LEU A 24 -2.63 -5.84 -0.71
CA LEU A 24 -2.94 -4.59 -1.40
C LEU A 24 -3.73 -3.63 -0.49
N VAL A 25 -4.74 -4.13 0.23
CA VAL A 25 -5.52 -3.30 1.16
C VAL A 25 -4.66 -2.78 2.32
N GLU A 26 -3.78 -3.60 2.89
CA GLU A 26 -2.79 -3.18 3.90
C GLU A 26 -1.91 -2.04 3.38
N GLY A 27 -1.36 -2.22 2.17
CA GLY A 27 -0.55 -1.22 1.47
C GLY A 27 -1.32 0.08 1.21
N TYR A 28 -2.56 -0.02 0.72
CA TYR A 28 -3.39 1.15 0.43
C TYR A 28 -3.70 1.94 1.69
N ILE A 29 -4.05 1.27 2.78
CA ILE A 29 -4.30 1.91 4.08
C ILE A 29 -3.05 2.66 4.52
N ALA A 30 -1.89 2.00 4.49
CA ALA A 30 -0.65 2.60 4.94
C ALA A 30 -0.21 3.79 4.06
N CYS A 31 -0.29 3.67 2.74
CA CYS A 31 0.02 4.78 1.83
C CYS A 31 -0.97 5.95 2.02
N ALA A 32 -2.27 5.68 2.03
CA ALA A 32 -3.29 6.72 2.15
C ALA A 32 -3.20 7.49 3.49
N MET A 33 -2.88 6.79 4.58
CA MET A 33 -2.77 7.39 5.92
C MET A 33 -1.38 7.92 6.25
N GLY A 34 -0.34 7.40 5.58
CA GLY A 34 1.05 7.78 5.80
C GLY A 34 1.38 9.19 5.31
N ALA A 35 0.52 9.78 4.48
CA ALA A 35 0.61 11.17 4.04
C ALA A 35 1.98 11.55 3.43
N GLY A 36 2.64 10.59 2.75
CA GLY A 36 3.96 10.78 2.14
C GLY A 36 5.13 10.78 3.13
N ASP A 37 4.89 10.50 4.41
CA ASP A 37 5.93 10.38 5.44
C ASP A 37 6.24 8.91 5.74
N TRP A 38 7.47 8.49 5.43
CA TRP A 38 7.92 7.13 5.65
C TRP A 38 8.05 6.79 7.14
N ASN A 39 8.28 7.78 8.01
CA ASN A 39 8.31 7.57 9.47
C ASN A 39 6.93 7.18 10.02
N THR A 40 5.87 7.54 9.31
CA THR A 40 4.49 7.17 9.65
C THR A 40 4.09 5.88 8.92
N THR A 41 4.47 5.73 7.65
CA THR A 41 4.10 4.58 6.81
C THR A 41 4.75 3.27 7.26
N VAL A 42 6.05 3.29 7.59
CA VAL A 42 6.81 2.11 8.07
C VAL A 42 6.15 1.43 9.27
N PRO A 43 5.85 2.13 10.39
CA PRO A 43 5.24 1.47 11.54
C PRO A 43 3.82 0.96 11.25
N MET A 44 3.06 1.60 10.35
CA MET A 44 1.74 1.09 9.95
C MET A 44 1.83 -0.23 9.19
N LEU A 45 2.70 -0.32 8.20
CA LEU A 45 2.98 -1.56 7.48
C LEU A 45 3.56 -2.65 8.40
N GLY A 46 4.38 -2.24 9.37
CA GLY A 46 4.92 -3.13 10.40
C GLY A 46 3.84 -3.81 11.26
N LEU A 47 2.68 -3.18 11.50
CA LEU A 47 1.56 -3.81 12.20
C LEU A 47 0.96 -5.00 11.43
N TYR A 48 1.09 -4.98 10.10
CA TYR A 48 0.67 -6.05 9.20
C TYR A 48 1.78 -7.09 8.94
N GLY A 49 2.97 -6.91 9.53
CA GLY A 49 4.09 -7.84 9.35
C GLY A 49 4.95 -7.58 8.13
N TRP A 50 4.79 -6.43 7.47
CA TRP A 50 5.68 -6.02 6.38
C TRP A 50 7.05 -5.62 6.92
N THR A 51 8.06 -5.83 6.08
CA THR A 51 9.44 -5.40 6.28
C THR A 51 9.78 -4.25 5.34
N HIS A 52 10.87 -3.55 5.61
CA HIS A 52 11.32 -2.43 4.77
C HIS A 52 12.84 -2.39 4.64
N GLU A 53 13.30 -1.80 3.54
CA GLU A 53 14.69 -1.48 3.25
C GLU A 53 14.78 -0.10 2.60
N GLU A 54 15.67 0.75 3.10
CA GLU A 54 15.97 2.05 2.49
C GLU A 54 16.93 1.87 1.31
N ASP A 55 16.53 2.35 0.13
CA ASP A 55 17.39 2.46 -1.04
C ASP A 55 17.70 3.95 -1.28
N THR A 56 18.78 4.42 -0.64
CA THR A 56 19.22 5.81 -0.74
C THR A 56 19.76 6.19 -2.12
N GLU A 57 20.13 5.21 -2.96
CA GLU A 57 20.57 5.45 -4.34
C GLU A 57 19.37 5.78 -5.22
N MET A 58 18.28 5.02 -5.05
CA MET A 58 17.02 5.23 -5.77
C MET A 58 16.12 6.28 -5.11
N GLY A 59 16.45 6.73 -3.90
CA GLY A 59 15.69 7.74 -3.18
C GLY A 59 14.37 7.23 -2.60
N VAL A 60 14.26 5.93 -2.31
CA VAL A 60 13.01 5.28 -1.89
C VAL A 60 13.18 4.40 -0.65
N VAL A 61 12.08 4.11 0.03
CA VAL A 61 11.93 2.99 0.96
C VAL A 61 11.15 1.90 0.25
N ASN A 62 11.72 0.70 0.17
CA ASN A 62 11.05 -0.49 -0.36
C ASN A 62 10.37 -1.26 0.77
N PHE A 63 9.20 -1.81 0.51
CA PHE A 63 8.42 -2.60 1.44
C PHE A 63 8.07 -3.94 0.84
N GLN A 64 8.16 -4.98 1.67
CA GLN A 64 7.79 -6.35 1.30
C GLN A 64 6.92 -6.94 2.41
N PRO A 65 5.82 -7.64 2.07
CA PRO A 65 5.09 -8.41 3.07
C PRO A 65 6.03 -9.49 3.65
N GLY A 66 5.81 -9.86 4.90
CA GLY A 66 6.53 -10.97 5.54
C GLY A 66 6.16 -12.35 4.97
N LEU A 67 5.04 -12.46 4.24
CA LEU A 67 4.59 -13.66 3.54
C LEU A 67 4.07 -13.32 2.14
N GLY A 68 4.24 -14.23 1.18
CA GLY A 68 3.87 -13.98 -0.23
C GLY A 68 4.90 -13.12 -0.96
N GLU A 69 4.84 -13.15 -2.29
CA GLU A 69 5.80 -12.45 -3.18
C GLU A 69 5.10 -11.67 -4.31
N ASP A 70 3.77 -11.71 -4.33
CA ASP A 70 2.95 -11.14 -5.40
C ASP A 70 2.59 -9.66 -5.17
N THR A 71 2.94 -9.12 -4.00
CA THR A 71 2.64 -7.74 -3.61
C THR A 71 3.89 -7.10 -3.04
N PHE A 72 4.14 -5.84 -3.38
CA PHE A 72 5.19 -5.03 -2.78
C PHE A 72 4.77 -3.56 -2.79
N ALA A 73 5.49 -2.74 -2.04
CA ALA A 73 5.29 -1.30 -2.09
C ALA A 73 6.64 -0.59 -2.07
N TYR A 74 6.65 0.66 -2.50
CA TYR A 74 7.79 1.54 -2.34
C TYR A 74 7.32 2.97 -2.24
N MET A 75 8.04 3.80 -1.49
CA MET A 75 7.71 5.22 -1.34
C MET A 75 8.95 6.08 -1.44
N SER A 76 8.78 7.31 -1.90
CA SER A 76 9.86 8.28 -1.92
C SER A 76 10.34 8.61 -0.49
N LEU A 77 11.65 8.80 -0.31
CA LEU A 77 12.26 9.26 0.95
C LEU A 77 11.89 10.71 1.28
N THR A 78 11.46 11.48 0.28
CA THR A 78 10.84 12.80 0.44
C THR A 78 9.33 12.72 0.20
N PRO A 79 8.51 13.60 0.82
CA PRO A 79 7.08 13.62 0.56
C PRO A 79 6.79 13.87 -0.93
N ASP A 80 6.34 12.82 -1.62
CA ASP A 80 6.00 12.84 -3.06
C ASP A 80 4.96 11.76 -3.34
N TYR A 81 5.37 10.49 -3.32
CA TYR A 81 4.48 9.37 -3.60
C TYR A 81 4.72 8.14 -2.73
N CYS A 82 3.69 7.29 -2.67
CA CYS A 82 3.71 5.93 -2.15
C CYS A 82 3.04 5.02 -3.19
N HIS A 83 3.71 3.96 -3.62
CA HIS A 83 3.24 3.05 -4.66
C HIS A 83 3.09 1.65 -4.11
N VAL A 84 1.95 1.02 -4.38
CA VAL A 84 1.68 -0.38 -4.01
C VAL A 84 1.41 -1.14 -5.29
N GLU A 85 2.09 -2.27 -5.47
CA GLU A 85 2.03 -3.06 -6.69
C GLU A 85 1.63 -4.50 -6.38
N SER A 86 0.83 -5.08 -7.26
CA SER A 86 0.60 -6.52 -7.35
C SER A 86 1.02 -7.04 -8.71
N THR A 87 1.73 -8.15 -8.74
CA THR A 87 2.17 -8.85 -9.95
C THR A 87 1.16 -9.90 -10.43
N SER A 88 0.08 -10.15 -9.67
CA SER A 88 -0.91 -11.20 -9.96
C SER A 88 -2.36 -10.72 -9.99
N LEU A 89 -2.65 -9.48 -9.59
CA LEU A 89 -4.00 -8.90 -9.62
C LEU A 89 -4.08 -7.73 -10.60
N GLY A 90 -5.07 -7.76 -11.51
CA GLY A 90 -5.30 -6.71 -12.50
C GLY A 90 -5.87 -5.40 -11.94
N THR A 91 -5.86 -4.35 -12.76
CA THR A 91 -6.30 -2.99 -12.41
C THR A 91 -7.76 -2.91 -11.96
N ALA A 92 -8.64 -3.74 -12.54
CA ALA A 92 -10.04 -3.80 -12.13
C ALA A 92 -10.18 -4.28 -10.68
N ARG A 93 -9.38 -5.27 -10.28
CA ARG A 93 -9.36 -5.78 -8.90
C ARG A 93 -8.73 -4.75 -7.95
N ALA A 94 -7.67 -4.07 -8.36
CA ALA A 94 -7.07 -2.99 -7.58
C ALA A 94 -8.08 -1.88 -7.26
N LEU A 95 -8.86 -1.44 -8.25
CA LEU A 95 -9.92 -0.44 -8.06
C LEU A 95 -11.03 -0.93 -7.11
N GLU A 96 -11.45 -2.19 -7.23
CA GLU A 96 -12.42 -2.77 -6.29
C GLU A 96 -11.90 -2.72 -4.85
N LEU A 97 -10.64 -3.10 -4.64
CA LEU A 97 -9.99 -3.14 -3.33
C LEU A 97 -9.80 -1.74 -2.73
N MET A 98 -9.58 -0.70 -3.54
CA MET A 98 -9.56 0.68 -3.08
C MET A 98 -10.87 1.04 -2.35
N GLY A 99 -12.02 0.53 -2.79
CA GLY A 99 -13.31 0.74 -2.13
C GLY A 99 -13.34 0.33 -0.65
N TYR A 100 -12.49 -0.62 -0.25
CA TYR A 100 -12.38 -1.07 1.15
C TYR A 100 -11.66 -0.08 2.07
N LEU A 101 -11.01 0.97 1.53
CA LEU A 101 -10.44 2.03 2.35
C LEU A 101 -11.48 2.65 3.29
N SER A 102 -12.73 2.78 2.82
CA SER A 102 -13.86 3.27 3.64
C SER A 102 -14.08 2.46 4.93
N LEU A 103 -13.71 1.18 4.96
CA LEU A 103 -13.83 0.31 6.12
C LEU A 103 -12.75 0.57 7.19
N SER A 104 -11.67 1.27 6.84
CA SER A 104 -10.67 1.73 7.82
C SER A 104 -11.25 2.75 8.81
N GLY A 105 -12.34 3.43 8.43
CA GLY A 105 -12.96 4.52 9.20
C GLY A 105 -12.15 5.83 9.21
N GLN A 106 -11.02 5.89 8.49
CA GLN A 106 -10.11 7.04 8.50
C GLN A 106 -10.06 7.77 7.15
N VAL A 107 -10.15 7.01 6.06
CA VAL A 107 -10.12 7.54 4.69
C VAL A 107 -11.19 6.83 3.88
N SER A 108 -11.79 7.53 2.92
CA SER A 108 -12.79 6.95 2.00
C SER A 108 -12.59 7.49 0.59
N LEU A 109 -13.15 6.79 -0.40
CA LEU A 109 -13.17 7.28 -1.77
C LEU A 109 -14.18 8.41 -1.89
N GLU A 110 -13.73 9.55 -2.42
CA GLU A 110 -14.56 10.73 -2.64
C GLU A 110 -14.97 10.86 -4.11
N THR A 111 -14.01 10.82 -5.03
CA THR A 111 -14.28 10.81 -6.47
C THR A 111 -13.52 9.69 -7.17
N THR A 112 -14.05 9.30 -8.32
CA THR A 112 -13.38 8.39 -9.26
C THR A 112 -13.56 8.99 -10.64
N GLU A 113 -12.43 9.34 -11.26
CA GLU A 113 -12.35 10.07 -12.50
C GLU A 113 -11.42 9.35 -13.47
N THR A 114 -11.32 9.89 -14.67
CA THR A 114 -10.44 9.41 -15.71
C THR A 114 -9.55 10.57 -16.13
N ASP A 115 -8.23 10.39 -16.11
CA ASP A 115 -7.29 11.41 -16.53
C ASP A 115 -7.24 11.57 -18.07
N GLU A 116 -6.40 12.49 -18.54
CA GLU A 116 -6.18 12.76 -19.96
C GLU A 116 -5.68 11.53 -20.74
N ASN A 117 -5.06 10.57 -20.05
CA ASN A 117 -4.52 9.33 -20.62
C ASN A 117 -5.50 8.16 -20.55
N SER A 118 -6.73 8.40 -20.08
CA SER A 118 -7.76 7.37 -19.84
C SER A 118 -7.44 6.41 -18.68
N CYS A 119 -6.57 6.81 -17.76
CA CYS A 119 -6.27 6.07 -16.54
C CYS A 119 -7.23 6.47 -15.42
N THR A 120 -7.58 5.51 -14.56
CA THR A 120 -8.45 5.76 -13.41
C THR A 120 -7.70 6.53 -12.34
N ILE A 121 -8.26 7.66 -11.93
CA ILE A 121 -7.80 8.46 -10.80
C ILE A 121 -8.86 8.41 -9.70
N VAL A 122 -8.42 8.24 -8.45
CA VAL A 122 -9.26 8.20 -7.27
C VAL A 122 -8.82 9.29 -6.32
N THR A 123 -9.73 10.19 -5.96
CA THR A 123 -9.48 11.17 -4.90
C THR A 123 -10.06 10.66 -3.60
N LEU A 124 -9.26 10.68 -2.54
CA LEU A 124 -9.65 10.24 -1.20
C LEU A 124 -10.13 11.42 -0.37
N SER A 125 -10.94 11.16 0.66
CA SER A 125 -11.55 12.17 1.54
C SER A 125 -10.55 13.02 2.34
N ASN A 126 -9.26 12.65 2.34
CA ASN A 126 -8.17 13.43 2.94
C ASN A 126 -7.37 14.23 1.89
N GLY A 127 -7.84 14.31 0.65
CA GLY A 127 -7.21 15.02 -0.47
C GLY A 127 -6.08 14.26 -1.16
N VAL A 128 -5.74 13.05 -0.71
CA VAL A 128 -4.76 12.19 -1.39
C VAL A 128 -5.36 11.72 -2.72
N VAL A 129 -4.55 11.79 -3.78
CA VAL A 129 -4.95 11.30 -5.11
C VAL A 129 -4.19 10.02 -5.42
N ALA A 130 -4.90 9.00 -5.86
CA ALA A 130 -4.34 7.72 -6.27
C ALA A 130 -4.57 7.48 -7.77
N ALA A 131 -3.51 7.18 -8.51
CA ALA A 131 -3.60 6.71 -9.89
C ALA A 131 -3.52 5.18 -9.94
N ILE A 132 -4.37 4.56 -10.75
CA ILE A 132 -4.43 3.10 -10.92
C ILE A 132 -3.98 2.74 -12.34
N THR A 133 -2.93 1.93 -12.42
CA THR A 133 -2.31 1.46 -13.67
C THR A 133 -1.91 0.00 -13.55
N SER A 134 -1.37 -0.61 -14.60
CA SER A 134 -0.59 -1.84 -14.51
C SER A 134 0.68 -1.61 -13.66
N GLY A 135 1.33 -2.69 -13.25
CA GLY A 135 2.66 -2.63 -12.62
C GLY A 135 3.80 -2.42 -13.65
N GLY A 136 5.03 -2.35 -13.15
CA GLY A 136 6.26 -2.27 -13.95
C GLY A 136 6.70 -0.86 -14.39
N ASN A 137 7.75 -0.80 -15.21
CA ASN A 137 8.42 0.45 -15.59
C ASN A 137 7.63 1.31 -16.58
N ASP A 138 6.88 0.68 -17.47
CA ASP A 138 6.07 1.33 -18.51
C ASP A 138 4.59 0.99 -18.30
N PRO A 139 3.95 1.55 -17.27
CA PRO A 139 2.60 1.16 -16.89
C PRO A 139 1.55 1.62 -17.92
N VAL A 140 0.52 0.81 -18.11
CA VAL A 140 -0.65 1.10 -18.94
C VAL A 140 -1.91 1.21 -18.07
N CYS A 141 -2.93 1.93 -18.53
CA CYS A 141 -4.13 2.19 -17.72
C CYS A 141 -4.93 0.95 -17.34
N THR A 142 -4.86 -0.13 -18.12
CA THR A 142 -5.64 -1.35 -17.87
C THR A 142 -4.77 -2.60 -18.06
N SER A 143 -4.90 -3.55 -17.14
CA SER A 143 -4.23 -4.84 -17.18
C SER A 143 -5.06 -5.86 -16.40
N ASP A 144 -5.23 -7.06 -16.96
CA ASP A 144 -5.89 -8.16 -16.27
C ASP A 144 -4.91 -8.96 -15.39
N GLN A 145 -3.61 -8.69 -15.48
CA GLN A 145 -2.55 -9.53 -14.91
C GLN A 145 -1.87 -8.92 -13.69
N ASN A 146 -1.78 -7.60 -13.64
CA ASN A 146 -1.04 -6.88 -12.60
C ASN A 146 -1.60 -5.47 -12.42
N SER A 147 -1.20 -4.82 -11.34
CA SER A 147 -1.67 -3.47 -11.00
C SER A 147 -0.66 -2.73 -10.16
N GLY A 148 -0.53 -1.43 -10.39
CA GLY A 148 0.12 -0.47 -9.50
C GLY A 148 -0.89 0.60 -9.09
N VAL A 149 -0.90 0.94 -7.81
CA VAL A 149 -1.65 2.08 -7.27
C VAL A 149 -0.67 3.05 -6.66
N ARG A 150 -0.58 4.25 -7.24
CA ARG A 150 0.32 5.29 -6.78
C ARG A 150 -0.46 6.42 -6.13
N PHE A 151 -0.21 6.63 -4.85
CA PHE A 151 -0.74 7.71 -4.03
C PHE A 151 0.22 8.89 -4.10
N TYR A 152 -0.30 10.08 -4.39
CA TYR A 152 0.45 11.33 -4.49
C TYR A 152 0.08 12.28 -3.35
N PHE A 153 1.07 13.02 -2.85
CA PHE A 153 0.92 13.92 -1.69
C PHE A 153 1.42 15.33 -2.04
N GLY A 154 0.57 16.35 -1.83
CA GLY A 154 0.91 17.77 -2.01
C GLY A 154 0.18 18.48 -3.16
N GLU A 155 0.30 19.82 -3.22
CA GLU A 155 -0.19 20.63 -4.33
C GLU A 155 0.80 20.56 -5.50
N GLY A 156 0.67 19.53 -6.33
CA GLY A 156 1.59 19.29 -7.43
C GLY A 156 1.13 18.19 -8.37
N GLN A 157 -0.13 18.29 -8.82
CA GLN A 157 -0.56 17.72 -10.09
C GLN A 157 -0.39 18.77 -11.19
#